data_AF-A0A645GC60-F1
#
_entry.id   AF-A0A645GC60-F1
#
_cell.length_a   1.000
_cell.length_b   1.000
_cell.length_c   1.000
_cell.angle_alpha   90.00
_cell.angle_beta   90.00
_cell.angle_gamma   90.00
#
_symmetry.space_group_name_H-M   'P 1'
#
loop_
_entity.id
_entity.type
_entity.pdbx_description
1 polymer ?
#
loop_
_entity_poly.entity_id
_entity_poly.type
_entity_poly.pdbx_seq_one_letter_code
_entity_poly.pdbx_strand_id
1 'polypeptide(L)'
;MYNRLVKAQSALSELAQETNSDRFAIVIQQDLRLTKKKEGGVPVFRLVKTGEETDGSCKIIKEVQNPNHTHPYNVKRLIKVVNAGLKRVNLDLKFTSGNFTEFNKYFDFKGKPDFCFVNSINANPVFSYSQKAVDFILSEIEKQPNICDEIRRKKKEK
;
A
#
# COMPACT_ATOMS: atom_id res chain seq x y z
N MET A 1 -14.30 18.71 9.94
CA MET A 1 -14.41 17.24 10.07
C MET A 1 -14.67 16.83 11.51
N TYR A 2 -13.83 17.25 12.48
CA TYR A 2 -14.02 17.02 13.92
C TYR A 2 -15.44 17.32 14.44
N ASN A 3 -15.96 18.53 14.23
CA ASN A 3 -17.30 18.90 14.70
C ASN A 3 -18.44 18.07 14.08
N ARG A 4 -18.24 17.46 12.90
CA ARG A 4 -19.24 16.55 12.31
C ARG A 4 -19.22 15.19 13.01
N LEU A 5 -18.03 14.70 13.36
CA LEU A 5 -17.86 13.44 14.09
C LEU A 5 -18.44 13.54 15.50
N VAL A 6 -18.18 14.64 16.21
CA VAL A 6 -18.74 14.88 17.55
C VAL A 6 -20.26 14.90 17.53
N LYS A 7 -20.88 15.63 16.58
CA LYS A 7 -22.34 15.66 16.43
C LYS A 7 -22.95 14.29 16.14
N ALA A 8 -22.32 13.52 15.24
CA ALA A 8 -22.78 12.17 14.92
C ALA A 8 -22.68 11.23 16.13
N GLN A 9 -21.60 11.35 16.91
CA GLN A 9 -21.42 10.58 18.14
C GLN A 9 -22.49 10.90 19.18
N SER A 10 -22.80 12.18 19.41
CA SER A 10 -23.85 12.61 20.34
C SER A 10 -25.22 12.05 19.93
N ALA A 11 -25.59 12.18 18.67
CA ALA A 11 -26.86 11.66 18.15
C ALA A 11 -26.98 10.13 18.27
N LEU A 12 -25.89 9.39 18.01
CA LEU A 12 -25.86 7.93 18.20
C LEU A 12 -25.99 7.54 19.67
N SER A 13 -25.38 8.32 20.58
CA SER A 13 -25.48 8.07 22.02
C SER A 13 -26.90 8.30 22.54
N GLU A 14 -27.58 9.35 22.07
CA GLU A 14 -28.97 9.64 22.40
C GLU A 14 -29.90 8.51 21.90
N LEU A 15 -29.77 8.10 20.63
CA LEU A 15 -30.55 7.01 20.04
C LEU A 15 -30.32 5.66 20.74
N ALA A 16 -29.08 5.39 21.17
CA ALA A 16 -28.76 4.17 21.91
C ALA A 16 -29.41 4.16 23.32
N GLN A 17 -29.49 5.32 23.99
CA GLN A 17 -30.17 5.46 25.27
C GLN A 17 -31.69 5.34 25.13
N GLU A 18 -32.28 5.92 24.09
CA GLU A 18 -33.73 5.89 23.84
C GLU A 18 -34.24 4.48 23.48
N THR A 19 -33.45 3.72 22.73
CA THR A 19 -33.89 2.41 22.19
C THR A 19 -33.83 1.28 23.24
N ASN A 20 -33.14 1.49 24.38
CA ASN A 20 -33.03 0.62 25.56
C ASN A 20 -33.07 -0.90 25.27
N SER A 21 -32.31 -1.33 24.26
CA SER A 21 -32.29 -2.70 23.74
C SER A 21 -30.88 -3.10 23.37
N ASP A 22 -30.38 -4.15 24.02
CA ASP A 22 -29.04 -4.70 23.81
C ASP A 22 -28.80 -5.26 22.38
N ARG A 23 -29.86 -5.37 21.56
CA ARG A 23 -29.77 -5.79 20.16
C ARG A 23 -29.55 -4.63 19.18
N PHE A 24 -29.79 -3.40 19.60
CA PHE A 24 -29.72 -2.22 18.73
C PHE A 24 -28.28 -1.73 18.58
N ALA A 25 -27.57 -1.60 19.70
CA ALA A 25 -26.18 -1.15 19.70
C ALA A 25 -25.41 -1.73 20.89
N ILE A 26 -24.15 -2.10 20.64
CA ILE A 26 -23.16 -2.36 21.70
C ILE A 26 -22.29 -1.11 21.79
N VAL A 27 -22.33 -0.42 22.93
CA VAL A 27 -21.52 0.77 23.17
C VAL A 27 -20.13 0.32 23.62
N ILE A 28 -19.12 0.51 22.76
CA ILE A 28 -17.71 0.33 23.13
C ILE A 28 -17.12 1.70 23.43
N GLN A 29 -17.01 2.05 24.72
CA GLN A 29 -16.30 3.25 25.17
C GLN A 29 -14.82 2.91 25.42
N GLN A 30 -13.92 3.55 24.68
CA GLN A 30 -12.47 3.42 24.86
C GLN A 30 -11.85 4.72 25.34
N ASP A 31 -11.49 4.77 26.62
CA ASP A 31 -10.78 5.92 27.21
C ASP A 31 -9.26 5.79 26.99
N LEU A 32 -8.77 6.33 25.88
CA LEU A 32 -7.34 6.35 25.56
C LEU A 32 -6.69 7.65 26.08
N ARG A 33 -5.69 7.53 26.96
CA ARG A 33 -4.97 8.69 27.52
C ARG A 33 -3.47 8.60 27.29
N LEU A 34 -2.89 9.66 26.74
CA LEU A 34 -1.44 9.84 26.71
C LEU A 34 -0.98 10.41 28.07
N THR A 35 -0.55 9.55 28.99
CA THR A 35 -0.14 9.96 30.35
C THR A 35 1.27 9.48 30.69
N LYS A 36 1.99 10.28 31.50
CA LYS A 36 3.28 9.88 32.11
C LYS A 36 3.10 9.03 33.39
N LYS A 37 1.93 9.10 34.03
CA LYS A 37 1.61 8.35 35.25
C LYS A 37 0.94 7.02 34.90
N LYS A 38 1.41 5.91 35.48
CA LYS A 38 0.90 4.55 35.24
C LYS A 38 -0.36 4.19 36.06
N GLU A 39 -0.84 5.11 36.89
CA GLU A 39 -1.95 4.83 37.80
C GLU A 39 -3.31 4.98 37.10
N GLY A 40 -4.24 4.06 37.40
CA GLY A 40 -5.65 4.17 36.99
C GLY A 40 -6.21 3.04 36.13
N GLY A 41 -5.48 1.95 35.87
CA GLY A 41 -6.00 0.79 35.11
C GLY A 41 -6.35 1.08 33.64
N VAL A 42 -6.01 2.27 33.15
CA VAL A 42 -6.25 2.71 31.77
C VAL A 42 -5.21 2.09 30.85
N PRO A 43 -5.58 1.64 29.63
CA PRO A 43 -4.62 1.14 28.66
C PRO A 43 -3.50 2.17 28.39
N VAL A 44 -2.27 1.81 28.76
CA VAL A 44 -1.08 2.63 28.52
C VAL A 44 -0.50 2.23 27.17
N PHE A 45 -0.41 3.20 26.25
CA PHE A 45 0.28 2.98 24.99
C PHE A 45 1.62 3.71 24.92
N ARG A 46 2.63 3.05 24.35
CA ARG A 46 3.98 3.60 24.14
C ARG A 46 4.24 3.82 22.65
N LEU A 47 4.76 4.99 22.31
CA LEU A 47 5.28 5.26 20.97
C LEU A 47 6.67 4.61 20.84
N VAL A 48 6.77 3.56 20.04
CA VAL A 48 8.05 2.89 19.74
C VAL A 48 8.66 3.42 18.45
N LYS A 49 9.96 3.70 18.48
CA LYS A 49 10.73 4.23 17.33
C LYS A 49 11.15 3.14 16.34
N THR A 50 11.25 1.91 16.82
CA THR A 50 11.68 0.70 16.10
C THR A 50 10.63 -0.37 16.38
N GLY A 51 10.27 -1.15 15.35
CA GLY A 51 9.00 -1.89 15.25
C GLY A 51 8.82 -3.09 16.17
N GLU A 52 9.22 -3.00 17.43
CA GLU A 52 8.91 -3.96 18.47
C GLU A 52 7.40 -3.96 18.72
N GLU A 53 6.74 -5.05 18.33
CA GLU A 53 5.30 -5.24 18.47
C GLU A 53 5.03 -5.92 19.82
N THR A 54 5.06 -5.13 20.89
CA THR A 54 4.61 -5.59 22.21
C THR A 54 3.19 -5.11 22.48
N ASP A 55 2.52 -5.73 23.45
CA ASP A 55 1.24 -5.24 23.95
C ASP A 55 1.34 -3.76 24.38
N GLY A 56 0.39 -2.93 23.94
CA GLY A 56 0.41 -1.48 24.13
C GLY A 56 1.40 -0.68 23.27
N SER A 57 2.10 -1.28 22.31
CA SER A 57 2.93 -0.52 21.36
C SER A 57 2.06 0.21 20.32
N CYS A 58 2.34 1.49 20.08
CA CYS A 58 1.66 2.30 19.07
C CYS A 58 2.68 2.91 18.12
N LYS A 59 2.50 2.70 16.81
CA LYS A 59 3.32 3.33 15.77
C LYS A 59 2.67 4.65 15.34
N ILE A 60 3.46 5.71 15.21
CA ILE A 60 2.96 6.95 14.60
C ILE A 60 2.76 6.67 13.11
N ILE A 61 1.51 6.46 12.70
CA ILE A 61 1.14 6.42 11.28
C ILE A 61 1.16 7.86 10.79
N LYS A 62 2.31 8.28 10.26
CA LYS A 62 2.52 9.69 9.85
C LYS A 62 1.57 10.09 8.72
N GLU A 63 1.24 9.16 7.82
CA GLU A 63 0.25 9.34 6.75
C GLU A 63 -0.42 7.99 6.42
N VAL A 64 -1.76 7.99 6.34
CA VAL A 64 -2.49 6.88 5.71
C VAL A 64 -2.24 7.01 4.20
N GLN A 65 -1.19 6.34 3.74
CA GLN A 65 -0.84 6.32 2.32
C GLN A 65 -1.86 5.46 1.58
N ASN A 66 -2.80 6.10 0.87
CA ASN A 66 -3.77 5.39 0.04
C ASN A 66 -2.99 4.63 -1.06
N PRO A 67 -3.07 3.28 -1.11
CA PRO A 67 -2.35 2.49 -2.12
C PRO A 67 -2.72 2.86 -3.55
N ASN A 68 -3.91 3.44 -3.76
CA ASN A 68 -4.33 3.92 -5.07
C ASN A 68 -3.52 5.14 -5.55
N HIS A 69 -2.92 5.89 -4.62
CA HIS A 69 -2.09 7.05 -4.94
C HIS A 69 -0.61 6.65 -5.08
N THR A 70 -0.12 5.76 -4.23
CA THR A 70 1.28 5.30 -4.28
C THR A 70 1.53 4.25 -5.36
N HIS A 71 0.56 3.38 -5.61
CA HIS A 71 0.62 2.27 -6.58
C HIS A 71 -0.58 2.30 -7.54
N PRO A 72 -0.71 3.33 -8.39
CA PRO A 72 -1.91 3.55 -9.21
C PRO A 72 -2.03 2.61 -10.44
N TYR A 73 -1.01 1.79 -10.71
CA TYR A 73 -0.92 1.04 -11.96
C TYR A 73 -1.13 -0.47 -11.75
N ASN A 74 -2.15 -1.03 -12.40
CA ASN A 74 -2.14 -2.47 -12.68
C ASN A 74 -1.18 -2.78 -13.85
N VAL A 75 -0.90 -4.06 -14.11
CA VAL A 75 0.03 -4.49 -15.18
C VAL A 75 -0.34 -3.88 -16.54
N LYS A 76 -1.62 -3.89 -16.92
CA LYS A 76 -2.09 -3.34 -18.21
C LYS A 76 -1.80 -1.84 -18.30
N ARG A 77 -2.04 -1.08 -17.22
CA ARG A 77 -1.82 0.36 -17.16
C ARG A 77 -0.33 0.68 -17.13
N LEU A 78 0.46 -0.07 -16.36
CA LEU A 78 1.92 0.05 -16.32
C LEU A 78 2.52 -0.10 -17.71
N ILE A 79 2.14 -1.14 -18.46
CA ILE A 79 2.63 -1.37 -19.83
C ILE A 79 2.27 -0.20 -20.76
N LYS A 80 1.07 0.38 -20.62
CA LYS A 80 0.69 1.56 -21.41
C LYS A 80 1.56 2.77 -21.09
N VAL A 81 1.84 3.03 -19.80
CA VAL A 81 2.67 4.16 -19.37
C VAL A 81 4.13 3.96 -19.82
N VAL A 82 4.68 2.75 -19.67
CA VAL A 82 6.03 2.42 -20.15
C VAL A 82 6.14 2.64 -21.66
N ASN A 83 5.23 2.09 -22.46
CA ASN A 83 5.28 2.30 -23.93
C ASN A 83 5.11 3.78 -24.32
N ALA A 84 4.31 4.55 -23.58
CA ALA A 84 4.21 5.99 -23.80
C ALA A 84 5.53 6.71 -23.45
N GLY A 85 6.22 6.27 -22.41
CA GLY A 85 7.56 6.74 -22.05
C GLY A 85 8.59 6.43 -23.14
N LEU A 86 8.66 5.19 -23.62
CA LEU A 86 9.59 4.78 -24.69
C LEU A 86 9.40 5.59 -25.97
N LYS A 87 8.15 5.88 -26.35
CA LYS A 87 7.85 6.76 -27.49
C LYS A 87 8.38 8.18 -27.32
N ARG A 88 8.38 8.73 -26.09
CA ARG A 88 8.92 10.08 -25.82
C ARG A 88 10.44 10.12 -25.99
N VAL A 89 11.11 8.99 -25.78
CA VAL A 89 12.57 8.82 -25.90
C VAL A 89 12.96 8.32 -27.31
N ASN A 90 12.02 8.22 -28.24
CA ASN A 90 12.22 7.68 -29.60
C ASN A 90 12.85 6.27 -29.64
N LEU A 91 12.56 5.44 -28.64
CA LEU A 91 12.96 4.03 -28.64
C LEU A 91 11.86 3.19 -29.31
N ASP A 92 12.19 2.55 -30.43
CA ASP A 92 11.29 1.64 -31.17
C ASP A 92 11.23 0.25 -30.51
N LEU A 93 10.89 0.22 -29.22
CA LEU A 93 10.73 -1.01 -28.45
C LEU A 93 9.29 -1.12 -27.96
N LYS A 94 8.63 -2.24 -28.29
CA LYS A 94 7.28 -2.55 -27.80
C LYS A 94 7.36 -3.36 -26.52
N PHE A 95 7.10 -2.73 -25.39
CA PHE A 95 7.05 -3.40 -24.09
C PHE A 95 5.72 -4.18 -23.95
N THR A 96 5.81 -5.49 -23.76
CA THR A 96 4.64 -6.39 -23.67
C THR A 96 4.46 -6.98 -22.27
N SER A 97 3.35 -7.68 -22.03
CA SER A 97 3.12 -8.42 -20.78
C SER A 97 4.13 -9.55 -20.56
N GLY A 98 4.64 -10.15 -21.63
CA GLY A 98 5.73 -11.13 -21.58
C GLY A 98 7.00 -10.50 -21.00
N ASN A 99 7.41 -9.36 -21.56
CA ASN A 99 8.57 -8.60 -21.11
C ASN A 99 8.42 -8.21 -19.63
N PHE A 100 7.23 -7.73 -19.24
CA PHE A 100 6.98 -7.39 -17.84
C PHE A 100 7.10 -8.59 -16.91
N THR A 101 6.61 -9.76 -17.31
CA THR A 101 6.71 -10.99 -16.50
C THR A 101 8.17 -11.41 -16.31
N GLU A 102 8.98 -11.25 -17.35
CA GLU A 102 10.42 -11.52 -17.32
C GLU A 102 11.15 -10.53 -16.40
N PHE A 103 10.87 -9.23 -16.55
CA PHE A 103 11.38 -8.17 -15.68
C PHE A 103 11.02 -8.40 -14.21
N ASN A 104 9.76 -8.69 -13.94
CA ASN A 104 9.28 -8.91 -12.59
C ASN A 104 9.97 -10.12 -11.94
N LYS A 105 10.31 -11.16 -12.71
CA LYS A 105 11.09 -12.31 -12.21
C LYS A 105 12.55 -11.99 -12.00
N TYR A 106 13.17 -11.23 -12.91
CA TYR A 106 14.60 -10.92 -12.86
C TYR A 106 14.94 -9.91 -11.75
N PHE A 107 14.13 -8.86 -11.61
CA PHE A 107 14.36 -7.78 -10.66
C PHE A 107 13.55 -7.88 -9.37
N ASP A 108 12.69 -8.89 -9.26
CA ASP A 108 11.80 -9.16 -8.12
C ASP A 108 11.01 -7.93 -7.66
N PHE A 109 10.14 -7.41 -8.52
CA PHE A 109 9.34 -6.23 -8.13
C PHE A 109 8.32 -6.55 -7.03
N LYS A 110 7.85 -7.80 -6.95
CA LYS A 110 6.90 -8.24 -5.92
C LYS A 110 7.51 -8.25 -4.52
N GLY A 111 8.81 -8.50 -4.41
CA GLY A 111 9.55 -8.42 -3.15
C GLY A 111 9.90 -6.99 -2.73
N LYS A 112 9.67 -5.98 -3.57
CA LYS A 112 10.07 -4.58 -3.34
C LYS A 112 8.85 -3.69 -3.06
N PRO A 113 8.62 -3.27 -1.80
CA PRO A 113 7.46 -2.45 -1.42
C PRO A 113 7.39 -1.08 -2.11
N ASP A 114 8.54 -0.55 -2.55
CA ASP A 114 8.60 0.70 -3.32
C ASP A 114 8.04 0.57 -4.73
N PHE A 115 8.02 -0.65 -5.28
CA PHE A 115 7.64 -0.94 -6.66
C PHE A 115 6.28 -1.60 -6.75
N CYS A 116 5.96 -2.50 -5.81
CA CYS A 116 4.74 -3.28 -5.83
C CYS A 116 4.03 -3.25 -4.48
N PHE A 117 2.72 -3.00 -4.55
CA PHE A 117 1.79 -3.20 -3.47
C PHE A 117 0.96 -4.45 -3.74
N VAL A 118 0.91 -5.35 -2.75
CA VAL A 118 0.14 -6.58 -2.79
C VAL A 118 -1.10 -6.42 -1.93
N ASN A 119 -2.27 -6.41 -2.57
CA ASN A 119 -3.55 -6.44 -1.87
C ASN A 119 -4.01 -7.89 -1.70
N SER A 120 -3.93 -8.40 -0.48
CA SER A 120 -4.34 -9.76 -0.10
C SER A 120 -5.72 -9.83 0.56
N ILE A 121 -6.58 -8.80 0.39
CA ILE A 121 -7.95 -8.80 0.96
C ILE A 121 -8.80 -9.92 0.35
N ASN A 122 -8.58 -10.25 -0.93
CA ASN A 122 -9.29 -11.32 -1.63
C ASN A 122 -8.50 -12.63 -1.59
N ALA A 123 -9.17 -13.76 -1.84
CA ALA A 123 -8.55 -15.08 -1.94
C ALA A 123 -7.38 -15.13 -2.94
N ASN A 124 -7.45 -14.32 -4.00
CA ASN A 124 -6.36 -14.12 -4.94
C ASN A 124 -5.71 -12.75 -4.72
N PRO A 125 -4.39 -12.68 -4.48
CA PRO A 125 -3.69 -11.42 -4.28
C PRO A 125 -3.70 -10.57 -5.55
N VAL A 126 -4.08 -9.30 -5.40
CA VAL A 126 -4.08 -8.31 -6.48
C VAL A 126 -2.82 -7.47 -6.37
N PHE A 127 -2.11 -7.32 -7.48
CA PHE A 127 -0.85 -6.58 -7.54
C PHE A 127 -1.04 -5.22 -8.21
N SER A 128 -0.50 -4.19 -7.56
CA SER A 128 -0.45 -2.82 -8.08
C SER A 128 0.98 -2.31 -8.04
N TYR A 129 1.31 -1.38 -8.94
CA TYR A 129 2.66 -0.89 -9.17
C TYR A 129 2.74 0.62 -9.10
N SER A 130 3.87 1.13 -8.60
CA SER A 130 4.13 2.55 -8.41
C SER A 130 4.72 3.21 -9.66
N GLN A 131 4.81 4.55 -9.65
CA GLN A 131 5.55 5.29 -10.68
C GLN A 131 7.04 4.94 -10.67
N LYS A 132 7.63 4.70 -9.49
CA LYS A 132 9.04 4.27 -9.36
C LYS A 132 9.32 2.99 -10.17
N ALA A 133 8.37 2.05 -10.22
CA ALA A 133 8.51 0.84 -11.02
C ALA A 133 8.56 1.14 -12.53
N VAL A 134 7.75 2.10 -12.99
CA VAL A 134 7.76 2.57 -14.38
C VAL A 134 9.10 3.22 -14.72
N ASP A 135 9.55 4.14 -13.87
CA ASP A 135 10.80 4.88 -14.08
C ASP A 135 12.00 3.93 -14.09
N PHE A 136 12.00 2.94 -13.20
CA PHE A 136 13.01 1.89 -13.18
C PHE A 136 13.06 1.12 -14.51
N ILE A 137 11.91 0.63 -15.00
CA ILE A 137 11.85 -0.08 -16.29
C ILE A 137 12.38 0.79 -17.43
N LEU A 138 11.96 2.05 -17.50
CA LEU A 138 12.42 2.98 -18.53
C LEU A 138 13.93 3.19 -18.46
N SER A 139 14.46 3.43 -17.26
CA SER A 139 15.89 3.64 -17.05
C SER A 139 16.75 2.42 -17.45
N GLU A 140 16.25 1.22 -17.20
CA GLU A 140 16.97 0.00 -17.57
C GLU A 140 16.94 -0.24 -19.09
N ILE A 141 15.83 0.08 -19.75
CA ILE A 141 15.73 0.00 -21.22
C ILE A 141 16.59 1.09 -21.89
N GLU A 142 16.67 2.29 -21.32
CA GLU A 142 17.54 3.37 -21.82
C GLU A 142 19.02 3.02 -21.71
N LYS A 143 19.44 2.43 -20.58
CA LYS A 143 20.83 1.96 -20.41
C LYS A 143 21.16 0.81 -21.38
N GLN A 144 20.21 -0.10 -21.59
CA GLN A 144 20.42 -1.29 -22.40
C GLN A 144 19.15 -1.60 -23.23
N PRO A 145 19.08 -1.12 -24.50
CA PRO A 145 17.90 -1.33 -25.34
C PRO A 145 17.53 -2.81 -25.55
N ASN A 146 18.53 -3.70 -25.53
CA ASN A 146 18.36 -5.15 -25.72
C ASN A 146 18.14 -5.93 -24.40
N ILE A 147 17.90 -5.25 -23.27
CA ILE A 147 17.79 -5.91 -21.97
C ILE A 147 16.67 -6.97 -21.92
N CYS A 148 15.59 -6.77 -22.67
CA CYS A 148 14.50 -7.75 -22.78
C CYS A 148 15.01 -9.09 -23.34
N ASP A 149 15.88 -9.05 -24.35
CA ASP A 149 16.42 -10.25 -24.99
C ASP A 149 17.52 -10.88 -24.13
N GLU A 150 18.32 -10.08 -23.42
CA GLU A 150 19.30 -10.61 -22.46
C GLU A 150 18.65 -11.39 -21.32
N ILE A 151 17.57 -10.84 -20.74
CA ILE A 151 16.82 -11.52 -19.67
C ILE A 151 16.28 -12.85 -20.18
N ARG A 152 15.77 -12.90 -21.43
CA ARG A 152 15.32 -14.15 -22.06
C ARG A 152 16.45 -15.14 -22.29
N ARG A 153 17.63 -14.67 -22.72
CA ARG A 153 18.81 -15.53 -22.94
C ARG A 153 19.30 -16.15 -21.65
N LYS A 154 19.46 -15.35 -20.59
CA LYS A 154 19.87 -15.83 -19.25
C LYS A 154 18.91 -16.86 -18.64
N LYS A 155 17.64 -16.87 -19.07
CA LYS A 155 16.67 -17.89 -18.67
C LYS A 155 16.89 -19.23 -19.38
N LYS A 156 17.45 -19.25 -20.60
CA LYS A 156 17.73 -20.49 -21.34
C LYS A 156 18.99 -21.21 -20.88
N GLU A 157 19.88 -20.50 -20.19
CA GLU A 157 21.15 -21.04 -19.65
C GLU A 157 20.99 -21.63 -18.23
N LYS A 158 19.80 -21.55 -17.63
CA LYS A 158 19.41 -22.20 -16.37
C LYS A 158 18.39 -23.30 -16.64
#